data_AF-A0AA39R6K0-F1
#
_entry.id   AF-A0AA39R6K0-F1
#
_cell.length_a   1.000
_cell.length_b   1.000
_cell.length_c   1.000
_cell.angle_alpha   90.00
_cell.angle_beta   90.00
_cell.angle_gamma   90.00
#
_symmetry.space_group_name_H-M   'P 1'
#
loop_
_entity.id
_entity.type
_entity.pdbx_description
1 polymer ?
#
loop_
_entity_poly.entity_id
_entity_poly.type
_entity_poly.pdbx_seq_one_letter_code
_entity_poly.pdbx_strand_id
1 'polypeptide(L)'
;MAIITYLLPAIAFASTVLAQCSNSATLTITASADASGLASCTTYSGSVAIPTGLSVPTDQNGHQDLSVDGVQVITGNLTVTNAIMLASLSFGSLQSIGGFELGGLTVLSELSMPQLTKVDQLNFTALPALQQLSFGGTGISKASSILITNTGLSSLQGINNLEKVNFFNVNNNPSLQNISLQVTSITGSLDIEANDGYVTGLQTSFPLLETAQNMTFRNCSSVSLPSLANVTEDLGFYGNTMQSFAAPNLTTCGGLIFVDNTDLTNISLPMLTSINASYQIANNTQLKIINGFQKLSIIGGALDFNGNFTEVDLPALTQVKGAFNMQSSGTLDCSAFQTDKSSKQVIKGNYVCQGSESKPGGAGTKPSASASSTSKSGARATDFAVPAVMGGVSVMAGLLQAVL
;
A
#
# COMPACT_ATOMS: atom_id res chain seq x y z
N MET A 1 -42.55 -66.09 12.54
CA MET A 1 -41.51 -65.93 11.49
C MET A 1 -42.22 -65.41 10.24
N ALA A 2 -41.86 -64.31 9.58
CA ALA A 2 -40.80 -63.35 9.76
C ALA A 2 -41.31 -61.99 9.21
N ILE A 3 -40.73 -60.92 9.75
CA ILE A 3 -41.07 -59.52 9.57
C ILE A 3 -40.74 -59.05 8.14
N ILE A 4 -41.70 -58.38 7.52
CA ILE A 4 -41.52 -57.63 6.27
C ILE A 4 -40.57 -56.47 6.56
N THR A 5 -39.38 -56.47 5.98
CA THR A 5 -38.43 -55.35 6.07
C THR A 5 -38.54 -54.53 4.78
N TYR A 6 -39.19 -53.37 4.88
CA TYR A 6 -39.15 -52.33 3.86
C TYR A 6 -37.76 -51.68 3.87
N LEU A 7 -36.94 -52.00 2.88
CA LEU A 7 -35.78 -51.17 2.51
C LEU A 7 -36.30 -49.94 1.76
N LEU A 8 -36.42 -48.81 2.46
CA LEU A 8 -36.62 -47.49 1.87
C LEU A 8 -35.29 -46.98 1.25
N PRO A 9 -35.32 -46.20 0.15
CA PRO A 9 -34.14 -45.67 -0.50
C PRO A 9 -33.66 -44.40 0.23
N ALA A 10 -32.68 -44.53 1.13
CA ALA A 10 -32.02 -43.39 1.78
C ALA A 10 -30.91 -42.75 0.91
N ILE A 11 -30.75 -43.15 -0.35
CA ILE A 11 -29.59 -42.79 -1.19
C ILE A 11 -29.85 -41.55 -2.08
N ALA A 12 -31.10 -41.07 -2.21
CA ALA A 12 -31.41 -39.92 -3.09
C ALA A 12 -31.17 -38.53 -2.46
N PHE A 13 -31.20 -38.40 -1.12
CA PHE A 13 -31.03 -37.11 -0.45
C PHE A 13 -29.56 -36.66 -0.33
N ALA A 14 -28.62 -37.60 -0.27
CA ALA A 14 -27.19 -37.27 -0.26
C ALA A 14 -26.72 -36.72 -1.62
N SER A 15 -27.29 -37.21 -2.74
CA SER A 15 -26.93 -36.75 -4.08
C SER A 15 -27.43 -35.33 -4.41
N THR A 16 -28.58 -34.90 -3.87
CA THR A 16 -29.13 -33.56 -4.15
C THR A 16 -28.43 -32.47 -3.36
N VAL A 17 -28.02 -32.75 -2.11
CA VAL A 17 -27.26 -31.80 -1.28
C VAL A 17 -25.85 -31.57 -1.84
N LEU A 18 -25.18 -32.64 -2.32
CA LEU A 18 -23.86 -32.52 -2.96
C LEU A 18 -23.87 -31.67 -4.24
N ALA A 19 -24.97 -31.71 -5.01
CA ALA A 19 -25.13 -30.88 -6.21
C ALA A 19 -25.36 -29.40 -5.88
N GLN A 20 -25.99 -29.08 -4.74
CA GLN A 20 -26.26 -27.70 -4.32
C GLN A 20 -25.00 -26.96 -3.84
N CYS A 21 -24.06 -27.71 -3.26
CA CYS A 21 -22.78 -27.17 -2.78
C CYS A 21 -21.69 -27.08 -3.85
N SER A 22 -21.96 -27.56 -5.07
CA SER A 22 -21.03 -27.52 -6.19
C SER A 22 -21.70 -26.92 -7.42
N ASN A 23 -21.64 -25.59 -7.54
CA ASN A 23 -22.29 -24.86 -8.62
C ASN A 23 -21.36 -23.80 -9.21
N SER A 24 -21.11 -23.86 -10.51
CA SER A 24 -20.35 -22.83 -11.22
C SER A 24 -21.04 -21.46 -11.27
N ALA A 25 -22.33 -21.38 -10.91
CA ALA A 25 -23.08 -20.13 -10.79
C ALA A 25 -22.99 -19.52 -9.37
N THR A 26 -23.12 -18.20 -9.28
CA THR A 26 -23.15 -17.45 -8.02
C THR A 26 -24.45 -17.71 -7.25
N LEU A 27 -24.34 -18.12 -5.97
CA LEU A 27 -25.48 -18.13 -5.03
C LEU A 27 -25.76 -16.71 -4.56
N THR A 28 -26.99 -16.24 -4.73
CA THR A 28 -27.42 -14.94 -4.22
C THR A 28 -28.23 -15.13 -2.93
N ILE A 29 -27.79 -14.51 -1.83
CA ILE A 29 -28.51 -14.49 -0.56
C ILE A 29 -29.39 -13.25 -0.52
N THR A 30 -30.70 -13.42 -0.67
CA THR A 30 -31.69 -12.32 -0.60
C THR A 30 -32.53 -12.35 0.66
N ALA A 31 -32.62 -13.51 1.34
CA ALA A 31 -33.33 -13.70 2.59
C ALA A 31 -32.61 -14.71 3.50
N SER A 32 -33.02 -14.80 4.76
CA SER A 32 -32.42 -15.73 5.74
C SER A 32 -32.51 -17.20 5.35
N ALA A 33 -33.50 -17.58 4.53
CA ALA A 33 -33.63 -18.94 4.01
C ALA A 33 -32.48 -19.32 3.06
N ASP A 34 -31.98 -18.37 2.26
CA ASP A 34 -30.88 -18.61 1.32
C ASP A 34 -29.56 -18.88 2.08
N ALA A 35 -29.33 -18.13 3.16
CA ALA A 35 -28.22 -18.34 4.07
C ALA A 35 -28.23 -19.73 4.72
N SER A 36 -29.41 -20.24 5.07
CA SER A 36 -29.60 -21.58 5.62
C SER A 36 -29.26 -22.68 4.59
N GLY A 37 -29.45 -22.42 3.30
CA GLY A 37 -29.03 -23.32 2.23
C GLY A 37 -27.51 -23.46 2.15
N LEU A 38 -26.79 -22.35 2.27
CA LEU A 38 -25.32 -22.33 2.31
C LEU A 38 -24.77 -23.03 3.57
N ALA A 39 -25.48 -22.91 4.70
CA ALA A 39 -25.08 -23.53 5.97
C ALA A 39 -24.98 -25.07 5.92
N SER A 40 -25.68 -25.71 4.97
CA SER A 40 -25.60 -27.15 4.76
C SER A 40 -24.31 -27.62 4.07
N CYS A 41 -23.55 -26.70 3.48
CA CYS A 41 -22.33 -26.99 2.72
C CYS A 41 -21.09 -26.77 3.58
N THR A 42 -20.26 -27.79 3.80
CA THR A 42 -18.92 -27.59 4.38
C THR A 42 -18.01 -26.81 3.41
N THR A 43 -18.08 -27.14 2.13
CA THR A 43 -17.40 -26.44 1.03
C THR A 43 -18.43 -26.05 -0.01
N TYR A 44 -18.45 -24.77 -0.36
CA TYR A 44 -19.23 -24.23 -1.46
C TYR A 44 -18.32 -23.94 -2.66
N SER A 45 -18.47 -24.73 -3.71
CA SER A 45 -17.70 -24.59 -4.94
C SER A 45 -18.40 -23.61 -5.88
N GLY A 46 -18.26 -22.31 -5.63
CA GLY A 46 -18.84 -21.20 -6.39
C GLY A 46 -18.62 -19.86 -5.68
N SER A 47 -19.25 -18.81 -6.17
CA SER A 47 -19.29 -17.48 -5.53
C SER A 47 -20.60 -17.25 -4.79
N VAL A 48 -20.59 -16.38 -3.78
CA VAL A 48 -21.75 -15.96 -2.99
C VAL A 48 -21.89 -14.44 -3.12
N ALA A 49 -23.09 -13.97 -3.44
CA ALA A 49 -23.41 -12.54 -3.51
C ALA A 49 -24.54 -12.18 -2.54
N ILE A 50 -24.39 -11.06 -1.85
CA ILE A 50 -25.41 -10.46 -0.97
C ILE A 50 -25.76 -9.10 -1.59
N PRO A 51 -26.91 -8.98 -2.30
CA PRO A 51 -27.30 -7.76 -2.97
C PRO A 51 -27.99 -6.79 -2.01
N THR A 52 -28.48 -5.67 -2.55
CA THR A 52 -29.36 -4.75 -1.83
C THR A 52 -30.74 -5.37 -1.59
N GLY A 53 -31.50 -4.79 -0.65
CA GLY A 53 -32.90 -5.21 -0.42
C GLY A 53 -33.04 -6.55 0.30
N LEU A 54 -32.12 -6.88 1.20
CA LEU A 54 -32.19 -8.11 1.99
C LEU A 54 -33.50 -8.17 2.77
N SER A 55 -34.10 -9.36 2.81
CA SER A 55 -35.25 -9.71 3.63
C SER A 55 -34.79 -10.58 4.80
N VAL A 56 -34.05 -9.98 5.73
CA VAL A 56 -33.54 -10.58 6.96
C VAL A 56 -34.11 -9.84 8.18
N PRO A 57 -34.06 -10.42 9.40
CA PRO A 57 -34.48 -9.72 10.61
C PRO A 57 -33.82 -8.36 10.75
N THR A 58 -34.60 -7.38 11.23
CA THR A 58 -34.11 -6.03 11.47
C THR A 58 -34.21 -5.62 12.94
N ASP A 59 -33.28 -4.78 13.39
CA ASP A 59 -33.40 -4.08 14.67
C ASP A 59 -34.51 -3.01 14.64
N GLN A 60 -34.68 -2.28 15.75
CA GLN A 60 -35.63 -1.18 15.89
C GLN A 60 -35.35 0.04 14.99
N ASN A 61 -34.15 0.13 14.43
CA ASN A 61 -33.72 1.20 13.51
C ASN A 61 -33.79 0.76 12.04
N GLY A 62 -34.22 -0.48 11.76
CA GLY A 62 -34.26 -1.06 10.42
C GLY A 62 -32.91 -1.62 9.95
N HIS A 63 -31.90 -1.69 10.81
CA HIS A 63 -30.63 -2.33 10.48
C HIS A 63 -30.78 -3.83 10.36
N GLN A 64 -30.05 -4.41 9.43
CA GLN A 64 -30.09 -5.81 9.06
C GLN A 64 -28.88 -6.54 9.62
N ASP A 65 -29.13 -7.73 10.14
CA ASP A 65 -28.09 -8.63 10.63
C ASP A 65 -28.13 -9.95 9.84
N LEU A 66 -27.00 -10.32 9.25
CA LEU A 66 -26.86 -11.57 8.51
C LEU A 66 -25.78 -12.44 9.13
N SER A 67 -26.20 -13.61 9.62
CA SER A 67 -25.30 -14.67 10.09
C SER A 67 -25.42 -15.91 9.20
N VAL A 68 -24.27 -16.47 8.85
CA VAL A 68 -24.15 -17.70 8.06
C VAL A 68 -23.17 -18.65 8.74
N ASP A 69 -23.68 -19.71 9.36
CA ASP A 69 -22.84 -20.73 10.01
C ASP A 69 -22.79 -22.02 9.18
N GLY A 70 -21.79 -22.86 9.43
CA GLY A 70 -21.65 -24.19 8.81
C GLY A 70 -20.72 -24.25 7.60
N VAL A 71 -20.71 -23.21 6.74
CA VAL A 71 -19.77 -23.15 5.61
C VAL A 71 -18.35 -22.83 6.06
N GLN A 72 -17.39 -23.67 5.64
CA GLN A 72 -15.98 -23.55 6.00
C GLN A 72 -15.13 -23.04 4.85
N VAL A 73 -15.51 -23.35 3.61
CA VAL A 73 -14.77 -22.94 2.41
C VAL A 73 -15.73 -22.41 1.35
N ILE A 74 -15.44 -21.23 0.83
CA ILE A 74 -16.03 -20.70 -0.41
C ILE A 74 -14.90 -20.62 -1.44
N THR A 75 -14.98 -21.41 -2.51
CA THR A 75 -13.87 -21.45 -3.50
C THR A 75 -13.82 -20.21 -4.40
N GLY A 76 -14.96 -19.56 -4.61
CA GLY A 76 -15.08 -18.30 -5.34
C GLY A 76 -15.12 -17.09 -4.41
N ASN A 77 -15.87 -16.07 -4.81
CA ASN A 77 -15.90 -14.78 -4.11
C ASN A 77 -17.09 -14.69 -3.16
N LEU A 78 -16.93 -14.01 -2.03
CA LEU A 78 -18.03 -13.44 -1.25
C LEU A 78 -18.10 -11.94 -1.56
N THR A 79 -19.18 -11.51 -2.23
CA THR A 79 -19.37 -10.11 -2.63
C THR A 79 -20.61 -9.52 -1.96
N VAL A 80 -20.42 -8.41 -1.23
CA VAL A 80 -21.51 -7.66 -0.59
C VAL A 80 -21.38 -6.19 -0.97
N THR A 81 -22.36 -5.69 -1.74
CA THR A 81 -22.29 -4.33 -2.29
C THR A 81 -23.57 -3.56 -2.07
N ASN A 82 -23.45 -2.32 -1.60
CA ASN A 82 -24.53 -1.35 -1.41
C ASN A 82 -25.67 -1.81 -0.49
N ALA A 83 -25.45 -2.82 0.35
CA ALA A 83 -26.39 -3.21 1.41
C ALA A 83 -26.29 -2.20 2.57
N ILE A 84 -26.75 -0.96 2.32
CA ILE A 84 -26.60 0.20 3.22
C ILE A 84 -27.34 0.07 4.57
N MET A 85 -28.20 -0.93 4.72
CA MET A 85 -28.87 -1.24 5.98
C MET A 85 -28.21 -2.38 6.74
N LEU A 86 -27.23 -3.09 6.15
CA LEU A 86 -26.54 -4.22 6.78
C LEU A 86 -25.56 -3.70 7.84
N ALA A 87 -25.90 -3.90 9.12
CA ALA A 87 -25.09 -3.45 10.25
C ALA A 87 -24.14 -4.53 10.78
N SER A 88 -24.54 -5.81 10.68
CA SER A 88 -23.71 -6.95 11.07
C SER A 88 -23.68 -8.03 9.98
N LEU A 89 -22.46 -8.50 9.68
CA LEU A 89 -22.22 -9.65 8.80
C LEU A 89 -21.32 -10.65 9.54
N SER A 90 -21.79 -11.88 9.70
CA SER A 90 -21.00 -12.94 10.32
C SER A 90 -21.00 -14.25 9.56
N PHE A 91 -19.83 -14.89 9.54
CA PHE A 91 -19.64 -16.27 9.10
C PHE A 91 -18.83 -17.04 10.17
N GLY A 92 -19.50 -17.74 11.08
CA GLY A 92 -18.85 -18.29 12.27
C GLY A 92 -17.91 -19.47 12.00
N SER A 93 -18.11 -20.19 10.90
CA SER A 93 -17.33 -21.39 10.54
C SER A 93 -16.34 -21.20 9.39
N LEU A 94 -16.35 -20.03 8.74
CA LEU A 94 -15.66 -19.80 7.47
C LEU A 94 -14.15 -19.67 7.69
N GLN A 95 -13.38 -20.51 7.01
CA GLN A 95 -11.93 -20.64 7.14
C GLN A 95 -11.16 -20.14 5.92
N SER A 96 -11.73 -20.35 4.72
CA SER A 96 -11.11 -19.97 3.46
C SER A 96 -12.12 -19.39 2.48
N ILE A 97 -11.74 -18.31 1.80
CA ILE A 97 -12.50 -17.68 0.71
C ILE A 97 -11.54 -17.42 -0.46
N GLY A 98 -12.04 -17.40 -1.70
CA GLY A 98 -11.34 -16.81 -2.84
C GLY A 98 -11.25 -15.28 -2.69
N GLY A 99 -12.12 -14.55 -3.38
CA GLY A 99 -12.27 -13.10 -3.19
C GLY A 99 -13.20 -12.75 -2.03
N PHE A 100 -12.89 -11.71 -1.27
CA PHE A 100 -13.74 -11.18 -0.22
C PHE A 100 -13.93 -9.68 -0.43
N GLU A 101 -15.09 -9.33 -0.98
CA GLU A 101 -15.40 -8.00 -1.50
C GLU A 101 -16.54 -7.37 -0.70
N LEU A 102 -16.24 -6.27 0.00
CA LEU A 102 -17.23 -5.47 0.71
C LEU A 102 -17.20 -4.05 0.16
N GLY A 103 -18.35 -3.52 -0.27
CA GLY A 103 -18.44 -2.23 -0.94
C GLY A 103 -19.67 -1.42 -0.56
N GLY A 104 -19.49 -0.19 -0.09
CA GLY A 104 -20.61 0.74 0.12
C GLY A 104 -21.58 0.30 1.23
N LEU A 105 -21.04 -0.32 2.28
CA LEU A 105 -21.81 -0.77 3.45
C LEU A 105 -21.69 0.28 4.55
N THR A 106 -22.46 1.34 4.41
CA THR A 106 -22.29 2.59 5.18
C THR A 106 -22.55 2.45 6.68
N VAL A 107 -23.35 1.47 7.09
CA VAL A 107 -23.69 1.21 8.50
C VAL A 107 -23.07 -0.07 9.05
N LEU A 108 -22.29 -0.81 8.26
CA LEU A 108 -21.66 -2.05 8.70
C LEU A 108 -20.65 -1.73 9.81
N SER A 109 -20.97 -2.14 11.02
CA SER A 109 -20.14 -1.89 12.21
C SER A 109 -19.55 -3.18 12.78
N GLU A 110 -20.14 -4.33 12.46
CA GLU A 110 -19.66 -5.64 12.88
C GLU A 110 -19.39 -6.54 11.67
N LEU A 111 -18.15 -6.99 11.55
CA LEU A 111 -17.72 -8.02 10.62
C LEU A 111 -17.01 -9.15 11.38
N SER A 112 -17.67 -10.30 11.51
CA SER A 112 -17.19 -11.41 12.34
C SER A 112 -16.99 -12.70 11.56
N MET A 113 -15.73 -13.13 11.43
CA MET A 113 -15.33 -14.38 10.77
C MET A 113 -14.20 -15.04 11.57
N PRO A 114 -14.48 -15.53 12.79
CA PRO A 114 -13.45 -15.87 13.78
C PRO A 114 -12.53 -17.04 13.41
N GLN A 115 -12.86 -17.79 12.35
CA GLN A 115 -12.05 -18.91 11.85
C GLN A 115 -11.33 -18.59 10.53
N LEU A 116 -11.51 -17.38 9.98
CA LEU A 116 -11.00 -17.02 8.65
C LEU A 116 -9.49 -16.80 8.70
N THR A 117 -8.75 -17.68 8.02
CA THR A 117 -7.28 -17.65 8.00
C THR A 117 -6.71 -17.44 6.59
N LYS A 118 -7.51 -17.72 5.55
CA LYS A 118 -7.09 -17.63 4.15
C LYS A 118 -8.12 -16.88 3.32
N VAL A 119 -7.64 -15.86 2.62
CA VAL A 119 -8.35 -15.16 1.56
C VAL A 119 -7.39 -15.09 0.37
N ASP A 120 -7.85 -15.14 -0.87
CA ASP A 120 -6.96 -14.83 -2.01
C ASP A 120 -6.88 -13.31 -2.22
N GLN A 121 -8.04 -12.67 -2.35
CA GLN A 121 -8.17 -11.22 -2.53
C GLN A 121 -9.12 -10.62 -1.48
N LEU A 122 -8.68 -9.63 -0.72
CA LEU A 122 -9.53 -8.85 0.18
C LEU A 122 -9.71 -7.45 -0.40
N ASN A 123 -10.95 -7.03 -0.61
CA ASN A 123 -11.28 -5.73 -1.19
C ASN A 123 -12.39 -5.04 -0.39
N PHE A 124 -11.99 -4.15 0.53
CA PHE A 124 -12.89 -3.42 1.41
C PHE A 124 -12.92 -1.95 1.01
N THR A 125 -14.08 -1.50 0.55
CA THR A 125 -14.28 -0.15 0.00
C THR A 125 -15.51 0.52 0.63
N ALA A 126 -15.37 1.77 1.04
CA ALA A 126 -16.49 2.57 1.56
C ALA A 126 -17.25 1.87 2.71
N LEU A 127 -16.52 1.59 3.81
CA LEU A 127 -17.02 0.98 5.04
C LEU A 127 -16.82 1.93 6.24
N PRO A 128 -17.41 3.13 6.23
CA PRO A 128 -17.10 4.20 7.19
C PRO A 128 -17.45 3.85 8.65
N ALA A 129 -18.43 2.98 8.88
CA ALA A 129 -18.82 2.52 10.21
C ALA A 129 -17.98 1.35 10.74
N LEU A 130 -17.17 0.69 9.89
CA LEU A 130 -16.39 -0.49 10.28
C LEU A 130 -15.09 -0.08 10.95
N GLN A 131 -15.01 -0.19 12.27
CA GLN A 131 -13.88 0.31 13.06
C GLN A 131 -12.82 -0.75 13.40
N GLN A 132 -13.20 -2.03 13.32
CA GLN A 132 -12.35 -3.16 13.67
C GLN A 132 -12.69 -4.39 12.81
N LEU A 133 -11.71 -5.28 12.66
CA LEU A 133 -11.88 -6.59 12.02
C LEU A 133 -11.94 -7.67 13.11
N SER A 134 -12.88 -8.60 13.00
CA SER A 134 -13.00 -9.73 13.93
C SER A 134 -12.76 -11.05 13.21
N PHE A 135 -11.49 -11.33 12.89
CA PHE A 135 -11.04 -12.58 12.24
C PHE A 135 -10.45 -13.61 13.22
N GLY A 136 -10.75 -13.47 14.51
CA GLY A 136 -10.27 -14.37 15.56
C GLY A 136 -8.79 -14.20 15.91
N GLY A 137 -8.30 -15.05 16.82
CA GLY A 137 -6.97 -14.89 17.43
C GLY A 137 -5.78 -15.10 16.48
N THR A 138 -5.92 -15.93 15.46
CA THR A 138 -4.88 -16.12 14.43
C THR A 138 -4.93 -15.05 13.35
N GLY A 139 -6.13 -14.56 13.02
CA GLY A 139 -6.36 -13.69 11.87
C GLY A 139 -6.07 -14.35 10.53
N ILE A 140 -6.17 -13.54 9.47
CA ILE A 140 -5.77 -13.91 8.11
C ILE A 140 -4.23 -13.97 8.06
N SER A 141 -3.71 -15.13 7.64
CA SER A 141 -2.27 -15.39 7.48
C SER A 141 -1.88 -15.56 6.01
N LYS A 142 -2.85 -15.76 5.12
CA LYS A 142 -2.65 -15.91 3.68
C LYS A 142 -3.59 -14.98 2.93
N ALA A 143 -3.01 -14.04 2.18
CA ALA A 143 -3.65 -13.16 1.22
C ALA A 143 -2.68 -12.80 0.10
N SER A 144 -3.13 -12.88 -1.15
CA SER A 144 -2.35 -12.45 -2.31
C SER A 144 -2.51 -10.96 -2.56
N SER A 145 -3.73 -10.44 -2.42
CA SER A 145 -4.06 -9.02 -2.66
C SER A 145 -4.93 -8.46 -1.54
N ILE A 146 -4.60 -7.27 -1.06
CA ILE A 146 -5.37 -6.53 -0.06
C ILE A 146 -5.57 -5.10 -0.56
N LEU A 147 -6.83 -4.68 -0.65
CA LEU A 147 -7.25 -3.30 -0.84
C LEU A 147 -8.18 -2.92 0.31
N ILE A 148 -7.82 -1.87 1.05
CA ILE A 148 -8.65 -1.29 2.11
C ILE A 148 -8.70 0.21 1.89
N THR A 149 -9.88 0.73 1.55
CA THR A 149 -10.08 2.15 1.28
C THR A 149 -11.38 2.72 1.80
N ASN A 150 -11.33 3.95 2.30
CA ASN A 150 -12.50 4.67 2.83
C ASN A 150 -13.23 3.88 3.92
N THR A 151 -12.48 3.35 4.89
CA THR A 151 -13.04 2.62 6.02
C THR A 151 -12.87 3.38 7.34
N GLY A 152 -13.68 3.01 8.33
CA GLY A 152 -13.55 3.52 9.71
C GLY A 152 -12.46 2.83 10.52
N LEU A 153 -11.67 1.93 9.93
CA LEU A 153 -10.74 1.07 10.65
C LEU A 153 -9.69 1.90 11.41
N SER A 154 -9.50 1.56 12.68
CA SER A 154 -8.48 2.19 13.54
C SER A 154 -7.16 1.43 13.59
N SER A 155 -7.21 0.13 13.26
CA SER A 155 -6.05 -0.75 13.13
C SER A 155 -6.34 -1.86 12.11
N LEU A 156 -5.29 -2.57 11.71
CA LEU A 156 -5.37 -3.75 10.85
C LEU A 156 -5.16 -5.06 11.62
N GLN A 157 -5.53 -5.08 12.91
CA GLN A 157 -5.52 -6.31 13.70
C GLN A 157 -6.43 -7.35 13.05
N GLY A 158 -5.94 -8.59 12.97
CA GLY A 158 -6.62 -9.66 12.25
C GLY A 158 -6.14 -9.86 10.80
N ILE A 159 -5.36 -8.94 10.24
CA ILE A 159 -4.65 -9.12 8.94
C ILE A 159 -3.14 -8.82 9.04
N ASN A 160 -2.60 -8.77 10.26
CA ASN A 160 -1.22 -8.42 10.54
C ASN A 160 -0.24 -9.60 10.49
N ASN A 161 -0.72 -10.84 10.36
CA ASN A 161 0.09 -12.08 10.39
C ASN A 161 0.35 -12.69 9.02
N LEU A 162 0.33 -11.88 7.96
CA LEU A 162 0.55 -12.32 6.59
C LEU A 162 2.01 -12.75 6.39
N GLU A 163 2.25 -13.87 5.71
CA GLU A 163 3.61 -14.35 5.41
C GLU A 163 4.22 -13.62 4.20
N LYS A 164 3.46 -13.58 3.10
CA LYS A 164 3.81 -12.95 1.82
C LYS A 164 2.56 -12.35 1.21
N VAL A 165 2.71 -11.23 0.53
CA VAL A 165 1.61 -10.55 -0.17
C VAL A 165 2.13 -10.08 -1.53
N ASN A 166 1.27 -10.13 -2.55
CA ASN A 166 1.60 -9.53 -3.84
C ASN A 166 1.27 -8.03 -3.82
N PHE A 167 0.01 -7.69 -3.58
CA PHE A 167 -0.45 -6.30 -3.54
C PHE A 167 -1.03 -5.95 -2.17
N PHE A 168 -0.53 -4.89 -1.56
CA PHE A 168 -1.03 -4.37 -0.29
C PHE A 168 -1.27 -2.87 -0.41
N ASN A 169 -2.52 -2.48 -0.59
CA ASN A 169 -2.93 -1.08 -0.75
C ASN A 169 -3.89 -0.68 0.36
N VAL A 170 -3.46 0.26 1.20
CA VAL A 170 -4.25 0.83 2.28
C VAL A 170 -4.26 2.34 2.10
N ASN A 171 -5.39 2.88 1.68
CA ASN A 171 -5.52 4.31 1.39
C ASN A 171 -6.82 4.92 1.87
N ASN A 172 -6.82 6.21 2.20
CA ASN A 172 -8.03 6.93 2.62
C ASN A 172 -8.73 6.31 3.85
N ASN A 173 -7.98 5.85 4.85
CA ASN A 173 -8.54 5.33 6.11
C ASN A 173 -8.11 6.25 7.27
N PRO A 174 -8.80 7.40 7.46
CA PRO A 174 -8.31 8.50 8.31
C PRO A 174 -8.23 8.19 9.82
N SER A 175 -8.85 7.09 10.25
CA SER A 175 -8.83 6.62 11.64
C SER A 175 -7.63 5.71 11.95
N LEU A 176 -6.87 5.25 10.94
CA LEU A 176 -5.75 4.33 11.14
C LEU A 176 -4.62 5.02 11.89
N GLN A 177 -4.22 4.42 13.02
CA GLN A 177 -3.11 4.94 13.83
C GLN A 177 -1.82 4.17 13.59
N ASN A 178 -1.95 2.86 13.34
CA ASN A 178 -0.82 1.96 13.21
C ASN A 178 -1.08 0.92 12.12
N ILE A 179 -0.09 0.70 11.26
CA ILE A 179 -0.02 -0.43 10.33
C ILE A 179 1.23 -1.23 10.71
N SER A 180 1.03 -2.46 11.18
CA SER A 180 2.14 -3.36 11.54
C SER A 180 1.89 -4.72 10.94
N LEU A 181 2.77 -5.17 10.04
CA LEU A 181 2.63 -6.44 9.34
C LEU A 181 3.87 -7.32 9.57
N GLN A 182 3.64 -8.62 9.76
CA GLN A 182 4.68 -9.64 9.91
C GLN A 182 5.14 -10.24 8.57
N VAL A 183 4.87 -9.55 7.45
CA VAL A 183 5.23 -10.00 6.10
C VAL A 183 6.73 -10.12 5.94
N THR A 184 7.17 -11.16 5.23
CA THR A 184 8.57 -11.39 4.87
C THR A 184 8.90 -10.92 3.46
N SER A 185 7.89 -10.88 2.57
CA SER A 185 8.06 -10.49 1.17
C SER A 185 6.82 -9.79 0.60
N ILE A 186 7.05 -8.69 -0.10
CA ILE A 186 6.08 -8.05 -1.00
C ILE A 186 6.52 -8.28 -2.44
N THR A 187 5.79 -9.09 -3.22
CA THR A 187 6.20 -9.43 -4.59
C THR A 187 5.71 -8.45 -5.65
N GLY A 188 4.76 -7.59 -5.29
CA GLY A 188 4.15 -6.56 -6.12
C GLY A 188 4.36 -5.17 -5.50
N SER A 189 3.25 -4.47 -5.21
CA SER A 189 3.28 -3.15 -4.56
C SER A 189 2.82 -3.18 -3.11
N LEU A 190 3.43 -2.33 -2.30
CA LEU A 190 2.91 -1.87 -1.02
C LEU A 190 2.67 -0.37 -1.11
N ASP A 191 1.42 0.05 -0.97
CA ASP A 191 1.00 1.45 -1.08
C ASP A 191 0.25 1.87 0.18
N ILE A 192 0.80 2.84 0.90
CA ILE A 192 0.20 3.43 2.10
C ILE A 192 0.06 4.93 1.89
N GLU A 193 -1.18 5.40 1.72
CA GLU A 193 -1.43 6.79 1.33
C GLU A 193 -2.68 7.38 1.99
N ALA A 194 -2.68 8.69 2.30
CA ALA A 194 -3.86 9.42 2.76
C ALA A 194 -4.62 8.79 3.95
N ASN A 195 -3.91 8.24 4.93
CA ASN A 195 -4.50 7.57 6.10
C ASN A 195 -4.43 8.41 7.39
N ASP A 196 -3.87 9.61 7.38
CA ASP A 196 -3.63 10.49 8.54
C ASP A 196 -4.73 11.56 8.75
N GLY A 197 -5.94 11.35 8.19
CA GLY A 197 -6.96 12.40 8.10
C GLY A 197 -7.64 12.82 9.42
N TYR A 198 -7.75 11.94 10.42
CA TYR A 198 -8.29 12.28 11.74
C TYR A 198 -7.26 12.17 12.87
N VAL A 199 -6.21 11.38 12.67
CA VAL A 199 -5.18 11.14 13.66
C VAL A 199 -3.85 11.67 13.15
N THR A 200 -3.15 12.45 13.96
CA THR A 200 -1.81 12.88 13.63
C THR A 200 -0.83 11.71 13.81
N GLY A 201 -0.19 11.33 12.71
CA GLY A 201 1.01 10.50 12.72
C GLY A 201 0.76 9.00 12.70
N LEU A 202 0.33 8.51 11.54
CA LEU A 202 0.33 7.09 11.20
C LEU A 202 1.73 6.47 11.34
N GLN A 203 1.85 5.45 12.18
CA GLN A 203 3.07 4.67 12.33
C GLN A 203 3.00 3.39 11.50
N THR A 204 4.07 3.09 10.76
CA THR A 204 4.14 1.88 9.94
C THR A 204 5.35 1.03 10.31
N SER A 205 5.16 -0.29 10.41
CA SER A 205 6.20 -1.22 10.86
C SER A 205 6.14 -2.56 10.12
N PHE A 206 7.26 -2.96 9.54
CA PHE A 206 7.42 -4.24 8.84
C PHE A 206 8.68 -4.94 9.37
N PRO A 207 8.64 -5.45 10.61
CA PRO A 207 9.83 -5.93 11.31
C PRO A 207 10.50 -7.12 10.63
N LEU A 208 9.74 -7.93 9.89
CA LEU A 208 10.23 -9.15 9.24
C LEU A 208 10.37 -9.03 7.72
N LEU A 209 10.09 -7.86 7.14
CA LEU A 209 10.11 -7.70 5.69
C LEU A 209 11.56 -7.70 5.20
N GLU A 210 11.93 -8.74 4.45
CA GLU A 210 13.29 -8.93 3.91
C GLU A 210 13.41 -8.42 2.48
N THR A 211 12.35 -8.60 1.68
CA THR A 211 12.33 -8.25 0.25
C THR A 211 11.04 -7.55 -0.14
N ALA A 212 11.15 -6.55 -1.01
CA ALA A 212 9.99 -5.93 -1.64
C ALA A 212 10.24 -5.67 -3.13
N GLN A 213 9.19 -5.67 -3.96
CA GLN A 213 9.29 -5.19 -5.32
C GLN A 213 9.19 -3.66 -5.36
N ASN A 214 8.04 -3.10 -4.99
CA ASN A 214 7.79 -1.66 -4.98
C ASN A 214 7.07 -1.23 -3.69
N MET A 215 7.47 -0.08 -3.12
CA MET A 215 6.93 0.44 -1.88
C MET A 215 6.75 1.96 -1.92
N THR A 216 5.53 2.42 -1.62
CA THR A 216 5.18 3.83 -1.51
C THR A 216 4.64 4.15 -0.13
N PHE A 217 5.26 5.12 0.54
CA PHE A 217 4.82 5.66 1.82
C PHE A 217 4.50 7.14 1.69
N ARG A 218 3.26 7.50 2.00
CA ARG A 218 2.82 8.89 2.11
C ARG A 218 2.19 9.16 3.46
N ASN A 219 2.40 10.37 3.97
CA ASN A 219 1.72 10.85 5.17
C ASN A 219 1.94 9.98 6.43
N CYS A 220 3.08 9.28 6.52
CA CYS A 220 3.48 8.51 7.68
C CYS A 220 4.32 9.37 8.64
N SER A 221 4.15 9.19 9.95
CA SER A 221 5.05 9.78 10.97
C SER A 221 6.25 8.88 11.28
N SER A 222 6.16 7.59 10.96
CA SER A 222 7.28 6.66 11.06
C SER A 222 7.13 5.51 10.05
N VAL A 223 8.27 5.05 9.54
CA VAL A 223 8.38 3.85 8.71
C VAL A 223 9.53 3.01 9.23
N SER A 224 9.23 1.81 9.75
CA SER A 224 10.22 0.89 10.32
C SER A 224 10.44 -0.32 9.41
N LEU A 225 11.65 -0.44 8.87
CA LEU A 225 12.07 -1.49 7.93
C LEU A 225 13.40 -2.13 8.36
N PRO A 226 13.50 -2.70 9.58
CA PRO A 226 14.79 -3.11 10.16
C PRO A 226 15.41 -4.31 9.43
N SER A 227 14.61 -5.20 8.85
CA SER A 227 15.06 -6.43 8.19
C SER A 227 15.18 -6.30 6.67
N LEU A 228 14.75 -5.17 6.10
CA LEU A 228 14.67 -5.00 4.64
C LEU A 228 16.07 -5.03 4.04
N ALA A 229 16.30 -5.99 3.14
CA ALA A 229 17.61 -6.26 2.54
C ALA A 229 17.67 -5.84 1.06
N ASN A 230 16.56 -5.96 0.33
CA ASN A 230 16.48 -5.69 -1.11
C ASN A 230 15.11 -5.14 -1.52
N VAL A 231 15.13 -4.08 -2.35
CA VAL A 231 13.97 -3.60 -3.09
C VAL A 231 14.27 -3.67 -4.59
N THR A 232 13.47 -4.37 -5.40
CA THR A 232 13.82 -4.56 -6.82
C THR A 232 13.46 -3.37 -7.71
N GLU A 233 12.39 -2.66 -7.37
CA GLU A 233 11.95 -1.42 -8.01
C GLU A 233 12.08 -0.26 -7.02
N ASP A 234 11.04 0.53 -6.79
CA ASP A 234 11.15 1.77 -6.05
C ASP A 234 10.85 1.61 -4.55
N LEU A 235 11.61 2.35 -3.74
CA LEU A 235 11.32 2.64 -2.34
C LEU A 235 11.13 4.15 -2.20
N GLY A 236 9.86 4.56 -2.13
CA GLY A 236 9.46 5.97 -2.19
C GLY A 236 8.79 6.50 -0.92
N PHE A 237 9.23 7.68 -0.50
CA PHE A 237 8.73 8.42 0.65
C PHE A 237 8.30 9.83 0.22
N TYR A 238 7.00 10.14 0.32
CA TYR A 238 6.44 11.40 -0.13
C TYR A 238 5.61 12.09 0.96
N GLY A 239 5.95 13.32 1.33
CA GLY A 239 5.12 14.10 2.25
C GLY A 239 5.00 13.49 3.65
N ASN A 240 5.98 12.70 4.09
CA ASN A 240 5.97 12.11 5.44
C ASN A 240 6.44 13.13 6.48
N THR A 241 5.99 12.94 7.72
CA THR A 241 6.32 13.80 8.89
C THR A 241 7.36 13.15 9.80
N MET A 242 8.02 12.09 9.32
CA MET A 242 9.06 11.38 10.06
C MET A 242 10.36 12.19 10.13
N GLN A 243 10.96 12.27 11.33
CA GLN A 243 12.20 13.02 11.54
C GLN A 243 13.45 12.29 11.03
N SER A 244 13.40 10.96 10.94
CA SER A 244 14.51 10.14 10.48
C SER A 244 14.03 8.91 9.73
N PHE A 245 14.84 8.43 8.80
CA PHE A 245 14.65 7.14 8.13
C PHE A 245 15.86 6.24 8.34
N ALA A 246 15.64 4.95 8.61
CA ALA A 246 16.69 3.96 8.58
C ALA A 246 16.19 2.61 8.05
N ALA A 247 16.99 2.00 7.18
CA ALA A 247 16.88 0.59 6.82
C ALA A 247 18.29 -0.02 6.91
N PRO A 248 18.72 -0.46 8.11
CA PRO A 248 20.12 -0.77 8.40
C PRO A 248 20.67 -1.95 7.58
N ASN A 249 19.79 -2.84 7.11
CA ASN A 249 20.15 -4.03 6.35
C ASN A 249 19.97 -3.88 4.83
N LEU A 250 19.45 -2.74 4.35
CA LEU A 250 19.19 -2.55 2.93
C LEU A 250 20.50 -2.49 2.16
N THR A 251 20.70 -3.43 1.23
CA THR A 251 21.94 -3.54 0.44
C THR A 251 21.77 -3.06 -0.99
N THR A 252 20.57 -3.22 -1.55
CA THR A 252 20.25 -2.85 -2.93
C THR A 252 18.82 -2.36 -3.04
N CYS A 253 18.61 -1.42 -3.94
CA CYS A 253 17.31 -0.83 -4.24
C CYS A 253 17.21 -0.56 -5.76
N GLY A 254 16.03 -0.61 -6.36
CA GLY A 254 15.82 -0.13 -7.72
C GLY A 254 15.95 1.39 -7.74
N GLY A 255 14.88 2.11 -7.39
CA GLY A 255 14.91 3.56 -7.17
C GLY A 255 14.71 3.92 -5.70
N LEU A 256 15.39 4.97 -5.24
CA LEU A 256 15.27 5.45 -3.87
C LEU A 256 14.82 6.91 -3.88
N ILE A 257 13.67 7.20 -3.28
CA ILE A 257 13.00 8.50 -3.43
C ILE A 257 12.59 9.08 -2.08
N PHE A 258 13.03 10.30 -1.79
CA PHE A 258 12.58 11.12 -0.65
C PHE A 258 12.13 12.49 -1.15
N VAL A 259 10.83 12.75 -1.17
CA VAL A 259 10.25 14.00 -1.69
C VAL A 259 9.32 14.63 -0.67
N ASP A 260 9.48 15.94 -0.43
CA ASP A 260 8.59 16.74 0.43
C ASP A 260 8.44 16.19 1.88
N ASN A 261 9.40 15.42 2.40
CA ASN A 261 9.38 15.00 3.80
C ASN A 261 10.00 16.12 4.66
N THR A 262 9.22 17.19 4.90
CA THR A 262 9.74 18.46 5.41
C THR A 262 10.40 18.35 6.79
N ASP A 263 9.97 17.39 7.61
CA ASP A 263 10.50 17.18 8.97
C ASP A 263 11.72 16.25 9.01
N LEU A 264 12.08 15.63 7.88
CA LEU A 264 13.18 14.68 7.78
C LEU A 264 14.52 15.40 7.99
N THR A 265 15.28 14.96 8.97
CA THR A 265 16.61 15.50 9.33
C THR A 265 17.74 14.53 9.08
N ASN A 266 17.45 13.23 8.99
CA ASN A 266 18.44 12.18 8.86
C ASN A 266 17.94 11.01 8.01
N ILE A 267 18.81 10.50 7.15
CA ILE A 267 18.63 9.23 6.45
C ILE A 267 19.85 8.37 6.76
N SER A 268 19.66 7.10 7.14
CA SER A 268 20.73 6.17 7.47
C SER A 268 20.55 4.83 6.77
N LEU A 269 21.43 4.55 5.79
CA LEU A 269 21.42 3.36 4.95
C LEU A 269 22.86 2.80 4.82
N PRO A 270 23.48 2.39 5.94
CA PRO A 270 24.93 2.12 6.02
C PRO A 270 25.38 0.90 5.21
N MET A 271 24.45 0.00 4.87
CA MET A 271 24.72 -1.21 4.10
C MET A 271 24.37 -1.07 2.62
N LEU A 272 23.77 0.04 2.18
CA LEU A 272 23.33 0.23 0.81
C LEU A 272 24.55 0.35 -0.11
N THR A 273 24.63 -0.51 -1.13
CA THR A 273 25.75 -0.59 -2.08
C THR A 273 25.38 -0.13 -3.48
N SER A 274 24.13 -0.36 -3.90
CA SER A 274 23.65 -0.05 -5.25
C SER A 274 22.22 0.46 -5.24
N ILE A 275 21.98 1.51 -6.03
CA ILE A 275 20.66 1.95 -6.48
C ILE A 275 20.64 1.70 -7.99
N ASN A 276 19.82 0.78 -8.47
CA ASN A 276 19.89 0.28 -9.85
C ASN A 276 19.24 1.23 -10.87
N ALA A 277 18.34 2.09 -10.42
CA ALA A 277 17.62 3.11 -11.17
C ALA A 277 17.93 4.50 -10.57
N SER A 278 16.92 5.34 -10.37
CA SER A 278 17.10 6.73 -9.95
C SER A 278 17.24 6.90 -8.45
N TYR A 279 18.08 7.83 -8.03
CA TYR A 279 18.18 8.29 -6.64
C TYR A 279 17.72 9.74 -6.55
N GLN A 280 16.58 9.98 -5.90
CA GLN A 280 15.94 11.28 -5.81
C GLN A 280 15.81 11.76 -4.37
N ILE A 281 16.25 13.00 -4.11
CA ILE A 281 15.99 13.73 -2.87
C ILE A 281 15.51 15.12 -3.26
N ALA A 282 14.25 15.44 -2.97
CA ALA A 282 13.67 16.75 -3.31
C ALA A 282 12.93 17.37 -2.12
N ASN A 283 13.14 18.67 -1.88
CA ASN A 283 12.32 19.47 -0.96
C ASN A 283 12.20 18.96 0.49
N ASN A 284 13.18 18.20 0.99
CA ASN A 284 13.24 17.82 2.40
C ASN A 284 13.89 18.97 3.19
N THR A 285 13.11 19.97 3.58
CA THR A 285 13.61 21.30 4.02
C THR A 285 14.47 21.30 5.28
N GLN A 286 14.31 20.30 6.15
CA GLN A 286 15.11 20.11 7.37
C GLN A 286 16.32 19.18 7.17
N LEU A 287 16.43 18.50 6.01
CA LEU A 287 17.53 17.59 5.70
C LEU A 287 18.74 18.38 5.21
N LYS A 288 19.59 18.84 6.13
CA LYS A 288 20.75 19.68 5.81
C LYS A 288 21.97 18.90 5.35
N ILE A 289 22.12 17.67 5.83
CA ILE A 289 23.29 16.83 5.61
C ILE A 289 22.82 15.48 5.07
N ILE A 290 23.39 15.06 3.94
CA ILE A 290 23.10 13.77 3.29
C ILE A 290 24.38 12.92 3.34
N ASN A 291 24.57 12.17 4.43
CA ASN A 291 25.79 11.37 4.68
C ASN A 291 25.51 9.91 5.13
N GLY A 292 24.26 9.45 5.01
CA GLY A 292 23.83 8.12 5.45
C GLY A 292 24.29 6.94 4.59
N PHE A 293 25.13 7.14 3.59
CA PHE A 293 25.33 6.23 2.45
C PHE A 293 26.77 5.75 2.30
N GLN A 294 27.34 5.25 3.39
CA GLN A 294 28.78 4.97 3.49
C GLN A 294 29.30 3.91 2.50
N LYS A 295 28.45 2.98 2.05
CA LYS A 295 28.82 1.91 1.11
C LYS A 295 28.25 2.09 -0.30
N LEU A 296 27.48 3.16 -0.55
CA LEU A 296 26.81 3.35 -1.83
C LEU A 296 27.87 3.61 -2.91
N SER A 297 28.05 2.63 -3.80
CA SER A 297 29.09 2.69 -4.84
C SER A 297 28.52 2.91 -6.23
N ILE A 298 27.31 2.41 -6.50
CA ILE A 298 26.71 2.43 -7.83
C ILE A 298 25.34 3.12 -7.78
N ILE A 299 25.15 4.07 -8.69
CA ILE A 299 23.85 4.59 -9.11
C ILE A 299 23.68 4.25 -10.60
N GLY A 300 22.78 3.31 -10.89
CA GLY A 300 22.53 2.76 -12.21
C GLY A 300 21.69 3.68 -13.11
N GLY A 301 20.96 4.63 -12.54
CA GLY A 301 20.23 5.67 -13.23
C GLY A 301 20.75 7.08 -12.89
N ALA A 302 19.83 8.03 -12.77
CA ALA A 302 20.15 9.42 -12.46
C ALA A 302 20.26 9.64 -10.94
N LEU A 303 21.15 10.56 -10.54
CA LEU A 303 21.09 11.21 -9.22
C LEU A 303 20.40 12.56 -9.43
N ASP A 304 19.29 12.79 -8.72
CA ASP A 304 18.52 14.03 -8.80
C ASP A 304 18.20 14.60 -7.42
N PHE A 305 19.07 15.49 -6.95
CA PHE A 305 18.94 16.15 -5.66
C PHE A 305 18.62 17.63 -5.84
N ASN A 306 17.53 18.08 -5.21
CA ASN A 306 17.19 19.50 -5.15
C ASN A 306 16.61 19.90 -3.77
N GLY A 307 16.99 21.08 -3.27
CA GLY A 307 16.49 21.55 -1.98
C GLY A 307 17.36 22.61 -1.32
N ASN A 308 17.61 22.46 -0.01
CA ASN A 308 18.37 23.43 0.79
C ASN A 308 19.44 22.76 1.68
N PHE A 309 19.94 21.60 1.26
CA PHE A 309 21.04 20.87 1.92
C PHE A 309 22.37 21.59 1.71
N THR A 310 23.28 21.51 2.68
CA THR A 310 24.59 22.17 2.63
C THR A 310 25.73 21.16 2.46
N GLU A 311 25.47 19.89 2.72
CA GLU A 311 26.49 18.84 2.70
C GLU A 311 25.92 17.54 2.12
N VAL A 312 26.70 16.92 1.24
CA VAL A 312 26.43 15.59 0.68
C VAL A 312 27.73 14.79 0.71
N ASP A 313 27.72 13.63 1.35
CA ASP A 313 28.84 12.72 1.44
C ASP A 313 28.47 11.34 0.87
N LEU A 314 29.18 10.94 -0.19
CA LEU A 314 29.03 9.67 -0.90
C LEU A 314 30.43 9.05 -1.12
N PRO A 315 31.12 8.63 -0.05
CA PRO A 315 32.57 8.39 -0.08
C PRO A 315 32.97 7.15 -0.90
N ALA A 316 32.06 6.18 -1.06
CA ALA A 316 32.28 4.95 -1.82
C ALA A 316 31.84 5.03 -3.29
N LEU A 317 31.34 6.18 -3.75
CA LEU A 317 30.75 6.35 -5.08
C LEU A 317 31.80 6.12 -6.17
N THR A 318 31.59 5.11 -7.01
CA THR A 318 32.45 4.78 -8.15
C THR A 318 31.75 4.94 -9.49
N GLN A 319 30.41 4.97 -9.51
CA GLN A 319 29.66 5.10 -10.74
C GLN A 319 28.30 5.78 -10.57
N VAL A 320 28.02 6.76 -11.43
CA VAL A 320 26.67 7.27 -11.74
C VAL A 320 26.48 7.16 -13.25
N LYS A 321 25.60 6.25 -13.70
CA LYS A 321 25.41 5.99 -15.14
C LYS A 321 24.60 7.09 -15.83
N GLY A 322 23.56 7.59 -15.17
CA GLY A 322 22.63 8.59 -15.70
C GLY A 322 23.10 10.02 -15.48
N ALA A 323 22.16 10.96 -15.58
CA ALA A 323 22.40 12.36 -15.27
C ALA A 323 22.70 12.55 -13.78
N PHE A 324 23.55 13.53 -13.48
CA PHE A 324 23.85 13.98 -12.14
C PHE A 324 23.34 15.41 -12.00
N ASN A 325 22.29 15.60 -11.22
CA ASN A 325 21.71 16.89 -10.88
C ASN A 325 21.77 17.08 -9.36
N MET A 326 22.45 18.13 -8.92
CA MET A 326 22.55 18.49 -7.51
C MET A 326 22.44 20.00 -7.37
N GLN A 327 21.25 20.51 -7.08
CA GLN A 327 21.00 21.95 -6.94
C GLN A 327 20.56 22.22 -5.50
N SER A 328 21.22 23.15 -4.82
CA SER A 328 20.83 23.53 -3.47
C SER A 328 20.80 25.04 -3.29
N SER A 329 19.80 25.52 -2.57
CA SER A 329 19.75 26.89 -2.06
C SER A 329 20.70 27.11 -0.87
N GLY A 330 21.16 26.03 -0.23
CA GLY A 330 22.22 26.06 0.77
C GLY A 330 23.60 26.23 0.13
N THR A 331 24.57 26.71 0.91
CA THR A 331 25.97 26.76 0.49
C THR A 331 26.49 25.33 0.38
N LEU A 332 26.70 24.86 -0.85
CA LEU A 332 27.15 23.51 -1.18
C LEU A 332 28.46 23.58 -1.97
N ASP A 333 29.45 22.80 -1.57
CA ASP A 333 30.70 22.63 -2.33
C ASP A 333 30.56 21.50 -3.36
N CYS A 334 30.74 21.85 -4.64
CA CYS A 334 30.68 20.92 -5.77
C CYS A 334 32.06 20.42 -6.23
N SER A 335 33.15 20.81 -5.57
CA SER A 335 34.53 20.53 -6.00
C SER A 335 34.84 19.03 -6.08
N ALA A 336 34.39 18.26 -5.10
CA ALA A 336 34.54 16.80 -5.06
C ALA A 336 33.81 16.14 -6.24
N PHE A 337 32.54 16.48 -6.46
CA PHE A 337 31.74 15.93 -7.56
C PHE A 337 32.22 16.40 -8.94
N GLN A 338 32.80 17.60 -9.05
CA GLN A 338 33.45 18.07 -10.28
C GLN A 338 34.67 17.21 -10.63
N THR A 339 35.44 16.80 -9.61
CA THR A 339 36.58 15.88 -9.76
C THR A 339 36.11 14.49 -10.16
N ASP A 340 35.02 14.00 -9.55
CA ASP A 340 34.38 12.74 -9.90
C ASP A 340 33.90 12.73 -11.36
N LYS A 341 33.38 13.86 -11.87
CA LYS A 341 33.01 14.02 -13.28
C LYS A 341 34.22 14.10 -14.21
N SER A 342 35.18 14.96 -13.90
CA SER A 342 36.21 15.37 -14.87
C SER A 342 37.41 14.43 -14.88
N SER A 343 37.89 14.05 -13.69
CA SER A 343 39.16 13.33 -13.52
C SER A 343 38.96 11.85 -13.29
N LYS A 344 38.02 11.46 -12.42
CA LYS A 344 37.78 10.04 -12.08
C LYS A 344 36.81 9.33 -13.01
N GLN A 345 36.05 10.09 -13.81
CA GLN A 345 34.99 9.57 -14.67
C GLN A 345 33.96 8.72 -13.91
N VAL A 346 33.71 9.01 -12.64
CA VAL A 346 32.67 8.36 -11.82
C VAL A 346 31.28 8.72 -12.36
N ILE A 347 31.07 9.99 -12.73
CA ILE A 347 29.80 10.50 -13.27
C ILE A 347 29.82 10.45 -14.79
N LYS A 348 28.99 9.58 -15.39
CA LYS A 348 29.00 9.33 -16.84
C LYS A 348 28.12 10.32 -17.62
N GLY A 349 26.91 10.60 -17.14
CA GLY A 349 25.95 11.45 -17.83
C GLY A 349 26.21 12.96 -17.73
N ASN A 350 25.16 13.74 -18.03
CA ASN A 350 25.14 15.19 -17.87
C ASN A 350 25.40 15.56 -16.41
N TYR A 351 26.15 16.64 -16.18
CA TYR A 351 26.54 17.07 -14.84
C TYR A 351 26.05 18.49 -14.56
N VAL A 352 25.29 18.62 -13.48
CA VAL A 352 24.85 19.88 -12.89
C VAL A 352 25.07 19.79 -11.39
N CYS A 353 25.91 20.67 -10.84
CA CYS A 353 26.06 20.84 -9.40
C CYS A 353 26.15 22.33 -9.10
N GLN A 354 25.24 22.85 -8.27
CA GLN A 354 25.20 24.26 -7.90
C GLN A 354 24.71 24.45 -6.46
N GLY A 355 25.55 25.06 -5.62
CA GLY A 355 25.16 25.60 -4.32
C GLY A 355 24.70 27.05 -4.40
N SER A 356 24.03 27.53 -3.35
CA SER A 356 23.45 28.88 -3.27
C SER A 356 22.55 29.25 -4.46
N GLU A 357 21.88 28.25 -5.04
CA GLU A 357 20.94 28.40 -6.15
C GLU A 357 19.63 29.02 -5.65
N SER A 358 19.16 30.07 -6.33
CA SER A 358 17.94 30.78 -5.91
C SER A 358 16.66 29.95 -6.11
N LYS A 359 16.65 29.09 -7.14
CA LYS A 359 15.52 28.22 -7.48
C LYS A 359 16.02 26.83 -7.86
N PRO A 360 16.46 26.03 -6.87
CA PRO A 360 16.91 24.66 -7.13
C PRO A 360 15.79 23.87 -7.79
N GLY A 361 16.11 23.12 -8.84
CA GLY A 361 15.15 22.27 -9.53
C GLY A 361 15.68 20.87 -9.81
N GLY A 362 14.75 19.98 -10.17
CA GLY A 362 15.05 18.59 -10.52
C GLY A 362 15.78 18.45 -11.87
N ALA A 363 16.03 17.20 -12.27
CA ALA A 363 16.75 16.90 -13.50
C ALA A 363 16.13 17.59 -14.73
N GLY A 364 16.96 18.28 -15.51
CA GLY A 364 16.55 19.04 -16.69
C GLY A 364 16.33 20.54 -16.44
N THR A 365 16.27 21.00 -15.19
CA THR A 365 16.32 22.44 -14.90
C THR A 365 17.75 22.95 -15.05
N LYS A 366 17.90 24.14 -15.62
CA LYS A 366 19.17 24.85 -15.63
C LYS A 366 19.26 25.69 -14.35
N PRO A 367 20.40 25.67 -13.62
CA PRO A 367 20.63 26.62 -12.54
C PRO A 367 20.41 28.05 -13.03
N SER A 368 19.92 28.92 -12.14
CA SER A 368 19.76 30.33 -12.47
C SER A 368 21.15 30.85 -12.81
N ALA A 369 21.33 31.38 -14.03
CA ALA A 369 22.62 31.85 -14.48
C ALA A 369 23.26 32.75 -13.40
N SER A 370 24.47 32.38 -12.94
CA SER A 370 25.29 33.28 -12.14
C SER A 370 25.29 34.63 -12.83
N ALA A 371 24.85 35.67 -12.13
CA ALA A 371 24.63 36.99 -12.70
C ALA A 371 25.95 37.61 -13.17
N SER A 372 26.41 37.24 -14.36
CA SER A 372 27.20 38.15 -15.18
C SER A 372 26.22 39.10 -15.86
N SER A 373 26.23 40.34 -15.41
CA SER A 373 25.41 41.43 -15.91
C SER A 373 25.45 41.54 -17.43
N THR A 374 24.32 41.32 -18.09
CA THR A 374 23.95 42.07 -19.29
C THR A 374 22.44 42.02 -19.45
N SER A 375 21.83 43.16 -19.15
CA SER A 375 20.41 43.43 -19.32
C SER A 375 20.03 43.39 -20.80
N LYS A 376 19.15 42.47 -21.19
CA LYS A 376 18.19 42.71 -22.26
C LYS A 376 16.81 42.17 -21.88
N SER A 377 15.89 43.12 -21.81
CA SER A 377 14.44 42.97 -21.68
C SER A 377 13.86 42.04 -22.76
N GLY A 378 12.90 41.20 -22.39
CA GLY A 378 12.11 40.42 -23.34
C GLY A 378 11.09 39.47 -22.71
N ALA A 379 9.84 39.94 -22.65
CA ALA A 379 8.56 39.21 -22.67
C ALA A 379 8.28 38.03 -21.70
N ARG A 380 7.15 38.17 -20.99
CA ARG A 380 6.42 37.10 -20.30
C ARG A 380 6.03 35.98 -21.26
N ALA A 381 6.21 34.73 -20.83
CA ALA A 381 5.41 33.59 -21.25
C ALA A 381 5.07 32.77 -19.99
N THR A 382 3.79 32.70 -19.68
CA THR A 382 3.21 31.77 -18.71
C THR A 382 3.10 30.42 -19.40
N ASP A 383 3.97 29.48 -19.06
CA ASP A 383 3.82 28.07 -19.42
C ASP A 383 3.96 27.21 -18.18
N PHE A 384 2.80 26.71 -17.70
CA PHE A 384 2.74 25.53 -16.85
C PHE A 384 3.03 24.33 -17.75
N ALA A 385 4.29 23.87 -17.75
CA ALA A 385 4.66 22.60 -18.35
C ALA A 385 4.65 21.52 -17.27
N VAL A 386 3.64 20.66 -17.30
CA VAL A 386 3.64 19.35 -16.64
C VAL A 386 4.55 18.44 -17.45
N PRO A 387 5.65 17.87 -16.91
CA PRO A 387 6.35 16.80 -17.59
C PRO A 387 5.54 15.51 -17.43
N ALA A 388 5.12 14.95 -18.56
CA ALA A 388 4.50 13.64 -18.64
C ALA A 388 5.46 12.56 -18.11
N VAL A 389 5.16 11.99 -16.96
CA VAL A 389 5.69 10.69 -16.53
C VAL A 389 4.83 9.64 -17.22
N MET A 390 5.38 9.07 -18.29
CA MET A 390 4.84 7.88 -18.94
C MET A 390 5.26 6.68 -18.09
N GLY A 391 4.39 6.32 -17.15
CA GLY A 391 4.49 5.14 -16.29
C GLY A 391 3.10 4.93 -15.68
N GLY A 392 2.42 3.86 -16.09
CA GLY A 392 1.01 3.64 -15.80
C GLY A 392 0.73 3.54 -14.31
N VAL A 393 0.26 4.64 -13.73
CA VAL A 393 -0.47 4.64 -12.47
C VAL A 393 -1.95 4.70 -12.84
N SER A 394 -2.66 3.60 -12.68
CA SER A 394 -4.12 3.59 -12.69
C SER A 394 -4.61 4.30 -11.42
N VAL A 395 -4.62 5.63 -11.46
CA VAL A 395 -5.29 6.48 -10.47
C VAL A 395 -6.79 6.40 -10.73
N MET A 396 -7.45 5.34 -10.24
CA MET A 396 -8.89 5.38 -9.97
C MET A 396 -9.09 5.97 -8.57
N ALA A 397 -8.89 7.29 -8.46
CA ALA A 397 -9.32 8.04 -7.29
C ALA A 397 -10.77 8.48 -7.55
N GLY A 398 -11.69 7.96 -6.74
CA GLY A 398 -13.08 8.35 -6.73
C GLY A 398 -13.24 9.84 -6.45
N LEU A 399 -13.76 10.58 -7.43
CA LEU A 399 -14.56 11.75 -7.15
C LEU A 399 -15.94 11.28 -6.70
N LEU A 400 -16.18 11.28 -5.40
CA LEU A 400 -17.53 11.48 -4.88
C LEU A 400 -17.48 12.67 -3.93
N GLN A 401 -17.67 13.86 -4.52
CA GLN A 401 -17.99 15.05 -3.77
C GLN A 401 -19.39 14.92 -3.17
N ALA A 402 -19.46 15.29 -1.91
CA ALA A 402 -20.69 15.50 -1.15
C ALA A 402 -21.70 16.36 -1.92
N VAL A 403 -22.88 15.78 -2.15
CA VAL A 403 -24.15 16.50 -2.15
C VAL A 403 -25.14 15.63 -1.39
N LEU A 404 -25.48 16.11 -0.18
CA LEU A 404 -26.44 15.60 0.82
C LEU A 404 -25.99 14.41 1.68
#